data_AF-A0A1F2UX92-F1
#
_entry.id   AF-A0A1F2UX92-F1
#
_cell.length_a   1.000
_cell.length_b   1.000
_cell.length_c   1.000
_cell.angle_alpha   90.00
_cell.angle_beta   90.00
_cell.angle_gamma   90.00
#
_symmetry.space_group_name_H-M   'P 1'
#
loop_
_entity.id
_entity.type
_entity.pdbx_description
1 polymer ?
#
loop_
_entity_poly.entity_id
_entity_poly.type
_entity_poly.pdbx_seq_one_letter_code
_entity_poly.pdbx_strand_id
1 'polypeptide(L)'
;MACHSLGEGKDAVGGTFAANLTRIGEKANYDYLVRWVHNPRDRTRPYCTLEKRDLGPEDYARHRLPFVFDLEHSTCPNDGSEMQVEQMTVMPALRLNWEEAQDIAAYLMTLKKQEPSEYPPTPYMDDPAMKQKGLSLTRNFGCAGCHEISGMEDEGRIGTELTKEGSKPLEQIDFALLTHKAEREGWYSHKGFFENKLKDPSIYDQGKVKPPLEKLRMPNFDLQTEEINSLVTFLLGSVDSGLPDRYFFRPGQQGQDIQEGWKVVLKYNCMGCHVVRIGQRSVLMDLPRYQSPDWKEQLPPQLVGEGARVDPLWLAKFLENPPLSDTNTDRNGIRPYLKARMPTFYFSQGEVLKLVRFFEALSSQAEPYIQPKLEPLTPQEQTLARQLFTSSGAPCLACHATGNPAHDQRATAPNFLLMRTRLKPDWTRRWMLDPALMAPGTAMPSGLFRKEGARNIFNAQLPAGFQQYQRDHADLLVRYIFQFTPEEMQRIAGGVTTTASIR
;
A
#
# COMPACT_ATOMS: atom_id res chain seq x y z
N MET A 1 8.83 5.71 9.27
CA MET A 1 9.91 6.30 8.45
C MET A 1 9.91 5.88 6.98
N ALA A 2 9.27 4.77 6.58
CA ALA A 2 9.17 4.44 5.13
C ALA A 2 8.30 5.42 4.34
N CYS A 3 7.24 5.93 4.98
CA CYS A 3 6.29 6.86 4.36
C CYS A 3 6.57 8.32 4.72
N HIS A 4 6.94 8.56 5.99
CA HIS A 4 7.19 9.90 6.53
C HIS A 4 8.68 10.18 6.69
N SER A 5 9.04 11.45 6.52
CA SER A 5 10.37 11.99 6.81
C SER A 5 10.38 12.78 8.13
N LEU A 6 11.57 12.89 8.72
CA LEU A 6 11.91 13.75 9.84
C LEU A 6 13.17 14.55 9.51
N GLY A 7 13.33 15.75 10.05
CA GLY A 7 14.37 16.72 9.66
C GLY A 7 13.95 17.63 8.51
N GLU A 8 14.78 18.64 8.23
CA GLU A 8 14.55 19.65 7.19
C GLU A 8 15.77 19.73 6.26
N GLY A 9 15.53 20.02 4.98
CA GLY A 9 16.59 20.16 3.99
C GLY A 9 17.44 18.89 3.85
N LYS A 10 18.77 19.05 3.92
CA LYS A 10 19.76 17.96 3.77
C LYS A 10 19.78 16.97 4.94
N ASP A 11 19.25 17.38 6.09
CA ASP A 11 19.22 16.55 7.30
C ASP A 11 17.92 15.71 7.39
N ALA A 12 17.06 15.79 6.36
CA ALA A 12 15.84 15.01 6.29
C ALA A 12 16.14 13.52 6.08
N VAL A 13 15.58 12.66 6.94
CA VAL A 13 15.71 11.22 6.90
C VAL A 13 14.32 10.58 6.79
N GLY A 14 14.19 9.54 5.96
CA GLY A 14 12.96 8.80 5.74
C GLY A 14 12.34 9.04 4.37
N GLY A 15 11.09 8.63 4.21
CA GLY A 15 10.37 8.70 2.94
C GLY A 15 9.58 9.99 2.78
N THR A 16 9.31 10.36 1.53
CA THR A 16 8.54 11.56 1.16
C THR A 16 7.15 11.22 0.61
N PHE A 17 6.69 9.98 0.81
CA PHE A 17 5.38 9.54 0.36
C PHE A 17 4.24 10.25 1.13
N ALA A 18 4.47 10.54 2.40
CA ALA A 18 3.55 11.24 3.28
C ALA A 18 4.23 12.46 3.92
N ALA A 19 3.45 13.29 4.62
CA ALA A 19 3.91 14.55 5.19
C ALA A 19 5.12 14.37 6.12
N ASN A 20 6.03 15.36 6.09
CA ASN A 20 7.13 15.45 7.04
C ASN A 20 6.60 15.73 8.45
N LEU A 21 7.07 14.97 9.44
CA LEU A 21 6.52 15.01 10.81
C LEU A 21 7.30 15.94 11.78
N THR A 22 8.36 16.61 11.32
CA THR A 22 9.27 17.40 12.17
C THR A 22 8.59 18.51 12.97
N ARG A 23 7.40 18.97 12.59
CA ARG A 23 6.68 20.03 13.32
C ARG A 23 5.22 19.70 13.57
N ILE A 24 4.89 18.41 13.60
CA ILE A 24 3.48 18.01 13.71
C ILE A 24 2.86 18.48 15.04
N GLY A 25 3.65 18.58 16.12
CA GLY A 25 3.21 19.10 17.42
C GLY A 25 2.82 20.58 17.44
N GLU A 26 3.14 21.35 16.38
CA GLU A 26 2.65 22.73 16.21
C GLU A 26 1.20 22.76 15.69
N LYS A 27 0.71 21.65 15.12
CA LYS A 27 -0.59 21.53 14.45
C LYS A 27 -1.54 20.55 15.13
N ALA A 28 -1.01 19.62 15.92
CA ALA A 28 -1.76 18.58 16.58
C ALA A 28 -1.37 18.52 18.06
N ASN A 29 -2.34 18.21 18.92
CA ASN A 29 -2.09 17.95 20.33
C ASN A 29 -1.68 16.49 20.57
N TYR A 30 -1.16 16.22 21.77
CA TYR A 30 -0.66 14.91 22.17
C TYR A 30 -1.73 13.82 22.05
N ASP A 31 -2.93 14.02 22.60
CA ASP A 31 -3.99 13.00 22.61
C ASP A 31 -4.44 12.62 21.20
N TYR A 32 -4.53 13.60 20.30
CA TYR A 32 -4.79 13.37 18.89
C TYR A 32 -3.69 12.50 18.26
N LEU A 33 -2.41 12.82 18.52
CA LEU A 33 -1.28 12.07 17.98
C LEU A 33 -1.25 10.63 18.49
N VAL A 34 -1.45 10.40 19.79
CA VAL A 34 -1.50 9.05 20.38
C VAL A 34 -2.57 8.22 19.68
N ARG A 35 -3.79 8.74 19.60
CA ARG A 35 -4.92 8.05 18.97
C ARG A 35 -4.66 7.76 17.49
N TRP A 36 -4.22 8.78 16.74
CA TRP A 36 -3.99 8.67 15.30
C TRP A 36 -2.86 7.71 14.96
N VAL A 37 -1.77 7.71 15.74
CA VAL A 37 -0.63 6.81 15.55
C VAL A 37 -0.99 5.37 15.95
N HIS A 38 -1.77 5.19 17.02
CA HIS A 38 -2.22 3.88 17.46
C HIS A 38 -3.09 3.20 16.40
N ASN A 39 -4.16 3.86 15.97
CA ASN A 39 -5.00 3.37 14.88
C ASN A 39 -5.67 4.54 14.12
N PRO A 40 -5.20 4.87 12.90
CA PRO A 40 -5.73 5.99 12.15
C PRO A 40 -7.11 5.72 11.53
N ARG A 41 -7.61 4.46 11.54
CA ARG A 41 -8.96 4.13 11.07
C ARG A 41 -10.04 4.40 12.10
N ASP A 42 -9.67 4.52 13.38
CA ASP A 42 -10.66 4.79 14.41
C ASP A 42 -11.22 6.21 14.23
N ARG A 43 -12.55 6.32 14.31
CA ARG A 43 -13.23 7.61 14.44
C ARG A 43 -13.58 7.86 15.90
N THR A 44 -13.66 9.13 16.28
CA THR A 44 -14.21 9.54 17.59
C THR A 44 -15.72 9.74 17.56
N ARG A 45 -16.28 9.89 16.36
CA ARG A 45 -17.72 10.03 16.09
C ARG A 45 -18.04 9.42 14.72
N PRO A 46 -19.18 8.74 14.55
CA PRO A 46 -19.61 8.24 13.25
C PRO A 46 -20.17 9.39 12.41
N TYR A 47 -19.90 9.37 11.10
CA TYR A 47 -20.40 10.36 10.17
C TYR A 47 -21.64 9.86 9.46
N CYS A 48 -22.77 10.54 9.64
CA CYS A 48 -23.99 10.26 8.90
C CYS A 48 -23.90 10.91 7.52
N THR A 49 -23.94 10.10 6.47
CA THR A 49 -23.82 10.60 5.08
C THR A 49 -25.05 11.37 4.62
N LEU A 50 -26.22 11.06 5.19
CA LEU A 50 -27.47 11.74 4.84
C LEU A 50 -27.56 13.12 5.53
N GLU A 51 -27.26 13.18 6.83
CA GLU A 51 -27.23 14.44 7.58
C GLU A 51 -25.97 15.27 7.35
N LYS A 52 -24.94 14.70 6.72
CA LYS A 52 -23.65 15.31 6.42
C LYS A 52 -22.95 15.90 7.65
N ARG A 53 -22.98 15.16 8.77
CA ARG A 53 -22.32 15.57 10.02
C ARG A 53 -21.91 14.36 10.85
N ASP A 54 -20.98 14.59 11.78
CA ASP A 54 -20.67 13.65 12.85
C ASP A 54 -21.81 13.63 13.87
N LEU A 55 -22.24 12.42 14.26
CA LEU A 55 -23.22 12.22 15.32
C LEU A 55 -22.53 12.12 16.68
N GLY A 56 -23.17 12.66 17.71
CA GLY A 56 -22.66 12.60 19.08
C GLY A 56 -23.50 11.72 20.01
N PRO A 57 -23.06 11.54 21.26
CA PRO A 57 -23.82 10.84 22.29
C PRO A 57 -25.26 11.36 22.43
N GLU A 58 -25.46 12.66 22.23
CA GLU A 58 -26.75 13.34 22.21
C GLU A 58 -27.73 12.80 21.16
N ASP A 59 -27.24 12.38 20.00
CA ASP A 59 -28.08 11.84 18.92
C ASP A 59 -28.59 10.44 19.27
N TYR A 60 -27.72 9.60 19.85
CA TYR A 60 -28.05 8.25 20.29
C TYR A 60 -28.99 8.28 21.51
N ALA A 61 -28.75 9.19 22.45
CA ALA A 61 -29.55 9.34 23.65
C ALA A 61 -31.02 9.71 23.35
N ARG A 62 -31.28 10.51 22.29
CA ARG A 62 -32.65 10.84 21.85
C ARG A 62 -33.47 9.60 21.50
N HIS A 63 -32.81 8.55 21.01
CA HIS A 63 -33.43 7.27 20.64
C HIS A 63 -33.25 6.19 21.71
N ARG A 64 -32.73 6.54 22.89
CA ARG A 64 -32.43 5.62 23.99
C ARG A 64 -31.47 4.49 23.60
N LEU A 65 -30.54 4.79 22.69
CA LEU A 65 -29.50 3.87 22.25
C LEU A 65 -28.17 4.18 22.97
N PRO A 66 -27.33 3.16 23.24
CA PRO A 66 -25.98 3.39 23.75
C PRO A 66 -25.11 4.04 22.67
N PHE A 67 -24.16 4.90 23.04
CA PHE A 67 -23.22 5.51 22.10
C PHE A 67 -22.12 4.51 21.71
N VAL A 68 -22.48 3.55 20.86
CA VAL A 68 -21.60 2.54 20.28
C VAL A 68 -21.74 2.60 18.78
N PHE A 69 -20.61 2.68 18.09
CA PHE A 69 -20.54 2.65 16.63
C PHE A 69 -19.30 1.85 16.22
N ASP A 70 -19.51 0.89 15.33
CA ASP A 70 -18.49 0.02 14.76
C ASP A 70 -19.09 -0.64 13.51
N LEU A 71 -18.37 -1.60 12.91
CA LEU A 71 -18.85 -2.30 11.71
C LEU A 71 -20.11 -3.15 11.94
N GLU A 72 -20.45 -3.48 13.19
CA GLU A 72 -21.68 -4.19 13.57
C GLU A 72 -22.80 -3.21 13.96
N HIS A 73 -22.44 -1.98 14.33
CA HIS A 73 -23.31 -0.89 14.75
C HIS A 73 -23.15 0.34 13.81
N SER A 74 -23.25 0.13 12.51
CA SER A 74 -23.01 1.17 11.49
C SER A 74 -24.25 1.95 11.04
N THR A 75 -25.42 1.70 11.63
CA THR A 75 -26.67 2.35 11.20
C THR A 75 -26.99 3.61 12.00
N CYS A 76 -27.38 4.66 11.29
CA CYS A 76 -27.73 5.96 11.87
C CYS A 76 -28.98 5.83 12.74
N PRO A 77 -28.95 6.31 14.00
CA PRO A 77 -30.11 6.23 14.88
C PRO A 77 -31.28 7.12 14.45
N ASN A 78 -31.02 8.17 13.65
CA ASN A 78 -32.04 9.12 13.23
C ASN A 78 -32.83 8.66 12.00
N ASP A 79 -32.18 7.99 11.04
CA ASP A 79 -32.75 7.69 9.72
C ASP A 79 -32.49 6.26 9.23
N GLY A 80 -31.70 5.46 9.95
CA GLY A 80 -31.37 4.08 9.59
C GLY A 80 -30.37 3.93 8.43
N SER A 81 -29.80 5.02 7.92
CA SER A 81 -28.79 4.99 6.85
C SER A 81 -27.44 4.47 7.36
N GLU A 82 -26.64 3.89 6.46
CA GLU A 82 -25.27 3.48 6.79
C GLU A 82 -24.40 4.71 7.09
N MET A 83 -23.69 4.67 8.21
CA MET A 83 -22.75 5.69 8.64
C MET A 83 -21.33 5.28 8.31
N GLN A 84 -20.47 6.28 8.15
CA GLN A 84 -19.03 6.05 8.17
C GLN A 84 -18.57 5.94 9.62
N VAL A 85 -18.31 4.71 10.05
CA VAL A 85 -17.82 4.39 11.42
C VAL A 85 -16.29 4.27 11.48
N GLU A 86 -15.63 4.10 10.34
CA GLU A 86 -14.17 4.10 10.20
C GLU A 86 -13.69 5.26 9.32
N GLN A 87 -12.45 5.68 9.52
CA GLN A 87 -11.78 6.64 8.66
C GLN A 87 -11.16 5.96 7.44
N MET A 88 -11.47 6.49 6.25
CA MET A 88 -10.93 6.01 4.98
C MET A 88 -9.56 6.62 4.69
N THR A 89 -8.57 6.29 5.53
CA THR A 89 -7.18 6.76 5.40
C THR A 89 -6.30 5.74 4.68
N VAL A 90 -5.28 6.24 3.97
CA VAL A 90 -4.20 5.40 3.41
C VAL A 90 -3.17 5.04 4.48
N MET A 91 -3.10 5.80 5.58
CA MET A 91 -2.19 5.49 6.68
C MET A 91 -2.58 4.14 7.28
N PRO A 92 -1.69 3.13 7.24
CA PRO A 92 -2.00 1.83 7.80
C PRO A 92 -1.93 1.86 9.33
N ALA A 93 -2.58 0.90 9.97
CA ALA A 93 -2.31 0.61 11.36
C ALA A 93 -0.93 -0.05 11.47
N LEU A 94 0.00 0.61 12.17
CA LEU A 94 1.34 0.10 12.42
C LEU A 94 1.35 -1.06 13.44
N ARG A 95 0.18 -1.39 14.01
CA ARG A 95 -0.04 -2.43 15.02
C ARG A 95 0.84 -2.18 16.24
N LEU A 96 0.77 -0.94 16.71
CA LEU A 96 1.46 -0.47 17.90
C LEU A 96 0.58 -0.74 19.11
N ASN A 97 1.20 -1.07 20.24
CA ASN A 97 0.48 -0.99 21.51
C ASN A 97 0.39 0.48 21.97
N TRP A 98 -0.38 0.72 23.03
CA TRP A 98 -0.59 2.08 23.55
C TRP A 98 0.69 2.76 24.02
N GLU A 99 1.62 2.02 24.64
CA GLU A 99 2.91 2.57 25.11
C GLU A 99 3.77 3.01 23.91
N GLU A 100 3.89 2.17 22.88
CA GLU A 100 4.61 2.50 21.64
C GLU A 100 4.01 3.75 20.95
N ALA A 101 2.68 3.87 20.93
CA ALA A 101 2.00 5.04 20.36
C ALA A 101 2.24 6.32 21.18
N GLN A 102 2.23 6.20 22.52
CA GLN A 102 2.54 7.30 23.44
C GLN A 102 3.98 7.78 23.30
N ASP A 103 4.95 6.87 23.21
CA ASP A 103 6.37 7.19 23.01
C ASP A 103 6.59 7.94 21.70
N ILE A 104 5.97 7.47 20.60
CA ILE A 104 6.04 8.14 19.31
C ILE A 104 5.41 9.53 19.39
N ALA A 105 4.21 9.66 19.98
CA ALA A 105 3.55 10.95 20.12
C ALA A 105 4.37 11.93 20.97
N ALA A 106 4.91 11.48 22.10
CA ALA A 106 5.77 12.27 22.97
C ALA A 106 7.00 12.77 22.20
N TYR A 107 7.68 11.87 21.48
CA TYR A 107 8.81 12.25 20.63
C TYR A 107 8.41 13.29 19.58
N LEU A 108 7.31 13.09 18.85
CA LEU A 108 6.82 14.03 17.85
C LEU A 108 6.48 15.42 18.44
N MET A 109 5.96 15.45 19.66
CA MET A 109 5.70 16.71 20.39
C MET A 109 6.99 17.46 20.74
N THR A 110 8.12 16.77 20.93
CA THR A 110 9.41 17.43 21.18
C THR A 110 9.99 18.13 19.96
N LEU A 111 9.50 17.83 18.75
CA LEU A 111 10.06 18.37 17.51
C LEU A 111 9.49 19.75 17.15
N LYS A 112 8.45 20.21 17.83
CA LYS A 112 7.90 21.56 17.65
C LYS A 112 8.97 22.61 17.93
N LYS A 113 9.02 23.67 17.11
CA LYS A 113 9.91 24.82 17.33
C LYS A 113 9.23 25.92 18.11
N GLN A 114 7.90 25.93 18.10
CA GLN A 114 7.06 26.89 18.82
C GLN A 114 5.84 26.19 19.40
N GLU A 115 5.27 26.76 20.45
CA GLU A 115 3.94 26.35 20.91
C GLU A 115 2.87 26.75 19.87
N PRO A 116 1.72 26.05 19.82
CA PRO A 116 0.59 26.47 19.00
C PRO A 116 0.29 27.95 19.29
N SER A 117 0.41 28.79 18.26
CA SER A 117 0.21 30.23 18.41
C SER A 117 -1.26 30.49 18.77
N GLU A 118 -1.49 31.22 19.87
CA GLU A 118 -2.79 31.85 20.11
C GLU A 118 -3.01 32.87 18.99
N TYR A 119 -4.02 32.62 18.14
CA TYR A 119 -4.39 33.59 17.11
C TYR A 119 -4.94 34.85 17.79
N PRO A 120 -4.58 36.06 17.30
CA PRO A 120 -5.20 37.28 17.81
C PRO A 120 -6.73 37.19 17.67
N PRO A 121 -7.50 37.77 18.60
CA PRO A 121 -8.96 37.74 18.52
C PRO A 121 -9.44 38.27 17.17
N THR A 122 -10.34 37.55 16.53
CA THR A 122 -10.99 37.92 15.26
C THR A 122 -12.47 38.21 15.50
N PRO A 123 -12.86 39.43 15.90
CA PRO A 123 -14.24 39.74 16.32
C PRO A 123 -15.29 39.53 15.24
N TYR A 124 -14.88 39.53 13.98
CA TYR A 124 -15.74 39.31 12.81
C TYR A 124 -16.05 37.83 12.54
N MET A 125 -15.37 36.90 13.22
CA MET A 125 -15.44 35.46 12.93
C MET A 125 -16.82 34.86 13.26
N ASP A 126 -17.53 35.45 14.22
CA ASP A 126 -18.87 35.03 14.64
C ASP A 126 -20.00 35.81 13.92
N ASP A 127 -19.69 36.72 12.99
CA ASP A 127 -20.70 37.49 12.25
C ASP A 127 -21.46 36.60 11.23
N PRO A 128 -22.77 36.32 11.45
CA PRO A 128 -23.55 35.47 10.55
C PRO A 128 -23.72 36.06 9.14
N ALA A 129 -23.78 37.38 9.02
CA ALA A 129 -23.93 38.05 7.72
C ALA A 129 -22.63 37.94 6.91
N MET A 130 -21.47 38.08 7.58
CA MET A 130 -20.18 37.86 6.95
C MET A 130 -20.01 36.39 6.51
N LYS A 131 -20.42 35.43 7.34
CA LYS A 131 -20.45 34.01 6.98
C LYS A 131 -21.30 33.75 5.73
N GLN A 132 -22.53 34.28 5.69
CA GLN A 132 -23.44 34.07 4.55
C GLN A 132 -22.92 34.72 3.27
N LYS A 133 -22.32 35.91 3.38
CA LYS A 133 -21.66 36.57 2.25
C LYS A 133 -20.45 35.77 1.76
N GLY A 134 -19.62 35.27 2.68
CA GLY A 134 -18.50 34.38 2.38
C GLY A 134 -18.95 33.12 1.64
N LEU A 135 -19.97 32.43 2.15
CA LEU A 135 -20.55 31.25 1.50
C LEU A 135 -21.04 31.54 0.07
N SER A 136 -21.71 32.68 -0.12
CA SER A 136 -22.19 33.11 -1.44
C SER A 136 -21.02 33.36 -2.40
N LEU A 137 -19.93 33.96 -1.94
CA LEU A 137 -18.71 34.17 -2.73
C LEU A 137 -18.03 32.83 -3.05
N THR A 138 -17.90 31.92 -2.09
CA THR A 138 -17.30 30.59 -2.28
C THR A 138 -18.04 29.80 -3.35
N ARG A 139 -19.38 29.84 -3.34
CA ARG A 139 -20.22 29.24 -4.39
C ARG A 139 -20.02 29.93 -5.73
N ASN A 140 -20.06 31.26 -5.75
CA ASN A 140 -19.98 32.03 -6.98
C ASN A 140 -18.64 31.85 -7.73
N PHE A 141 -17.53 31.80 -7.00
CA PHE A 141 -16.19 31.55 -7.54
C PHE A 141 -15.86 30.06 -7.69
N GLY A 142 -16.69 29.18 -7.15
CA GLY A 142 -16.58 27.73 -7.36
C GLY A 142 -15.35 27.15 -6.70
N CYS A 143 -14.99 27.66 -5.52
CA CYS A 143 -13.83 27.16 -4.77
C CYS A 143 -13.93 25.65 -4.55
N ALA A 144 -15.16 25.14 -4.32
CA ALA A 144 -15.45 23.72 -4.16
C ALA A 144 -15.13 22.87 -5.41
N GLY A 145 -15.04 23.48 -6.59
CA GLY A 145 -14.66 22.78 -7.82
C GLY A 145 -13.20 22.32 -7.86
N CYS A 146 -12.33 22.91 -7.03
CA CYS A 146 -10.91 22.55 -6.92
C CYS A 146 -10.47 22.21 -5.49
N HIS A 147 -11.14 22.77 -4.47
CA HIS A 147 -10.87 22.53 -3.06
C HIS A 147 -11.98 21.71 -2.43
N GLU A 148 -11.63 20.76 -1.58
CA GLU A 148 -12.61 20.13 -0.70
C GLU A 148 -13.00 21.11 0.41
N ILE A 149 -14.29 21.42 0.52
CA ILE A 149 -14.84 22.35 1.51
C ILE A 149 -16.03 21.66 2.18
N SER A 150 -15.96 21.51 3.50
CA SER A 150 -17.00 20.83 4.26
C SER A 150 -18.35 21.55 4.11
N GLY A 151 -19.41 20.79 3.79
CA GLY A 151 -20.75 21.29 3.51
C GLY A 151 -20.97 21.79 2.08
N MET A 152 -19.99 21.63 1.20
CA MET A 152 -20.05 22.03 -0.23
C MET A 152 -19.64 20.88 -1.16
N GLU A 153 -19.73 19.63 -0.71
CA GLU A 153 -19.26 18.45 -1.44
C GLU A 153 -20.05 18.16 -2.72
N ASP A 154 -21.30 18.62 -2.79
CA ASP A 154 -22.18 18.44 -3.96
C ASP A 154 -22.09 19.61 -4.97
N GLU A 155 -21.30 20.65 -4.66
CA GLU A 155 -21.16 21.80 -5.54
C GLU A 155 -20.39 21.39 -6.80
N GLY A 156 -21.00 21.62 -7.96
CA GLY A 156 -20.40 21.30 -9.25
C GLY A 156 -19.20 22.18 -9.58
N ARG A 157 -18.35 21.68 -10.49
CA ARG A 157 -17.30 22.52 -11.12
C ARG A 157 -17.97 23.65 -11.92
N ILE A 158 -17.44 24.87 -11.80
CA ILE A 158 -17.93 26.02 -12.57
C ILE A 158 -17.47 26.01 -14.03
N GLY A 159 -16.28 25.46 -14.28
CA GLY A 159 -15.70 25.40 -15.62
C GLY A 159 -16.38 24.35 -16.50
N THR A 160 -16.36 24.60 -17.81
CA THR A 160 -16.75 23.58 -18.80
C THR A 160 -15.77 22.40 -18.75
N GLU A 161 -16.25 21.22 -19.14
CA GLU A 161 -15.41 20.04 -19.37
C GLU A 161 -14.55 20.32 -20.62
N LEU A 162 -13.24 20.03 -20.58
CA LEU A 162 -12.30 20.38 -21.65
C LEU A 162 -11.71 19.17 -22.38
N THR A 163 -12.01 17.94 -21.97
CA THR A 163 -11.42 16.70 -22.53
C THR A 163 -11.67 16.58 -24.03
N LYS A 164 -12.81 17.10 -24.52
CA LYS A 164 -13.23 17.02 -25.93
C LYS A 164 -13.56 18.37 -26.55
N GLU A 165 -13.15 19.48 -25.93
CA GLU A 165 -13.56 20.82 -26.36
C GLU A 165 -13.05 21.14 -27.78
N GLY A 166 -11.91 20.56 -28.20
CA GLY A 166 -11.40 20.67 -29.56
C GLY A 166 -12.28 20.00 -30.63
N SER A 167 -13.13 19.03 -30.25
CA SER A 167 -14.06 18.34 -31.15
C SER A 167 -15.40 19.03 -31.34
N LYS A 168 -15.67 20.10 -30.58
CA LYS A 168 -16.93 20.82 -30.67
C LYS A 168 -17.08 21.45 -32.06
N PRO A 169 -18.19 21.27 -32.80
CA PRO A 169 -18.37 21.95 -34.08
C PRO A 169 -18.26 23.47 -33.94
N LEU A 170 -17.67 24.17 -34.92
CA LEU A 170 -17.42 25.61 -34.84
C LEU A 170 -18.72 26.41 -34.66
N GLU A 171 -19.82 25.93 -35.24
CA GLU A 171 -21.16 26.52 -35.14
C GLU A 171 -21.74 26.43 -33.72
N GLN A 172 -21.20 25.55 -32.87
CA GLN A 172 -21.59 25.42 -31.47
C GLN A 172 -20.71 26.24 -30.52
N ILE A 173 -19.66 26.90 -31.04
CA ILE A 173 -18.81 27.80 -30.27
C ILE A 173 -19.45 29.19 -30.27
N ASP A 174 -19.85 29.67 -29.08
CA ASP A 174 -20.49 30.97 -28.92
C ASP A 174 -19.44 32.09 -28.83
N PHE A 175 -19.19 32.77 -29.96
CA PHE A 175 -18.41 34.02 -30.03
C PHE A 175 -19.15 35.25 -29.49
N ALA A 176 -20.33 35.05 -28.89
CA ALA A 176 -21.16 36.11 -28.33
C ALA A 176 -21.49 37.19 -29.38
N LEU A 177 -21.34 38.47 -29.03
CA LEU A 177 -21.59 39.60 -29.93
C LEU A 177 -20.43 39.83 -30.91
N LEU A 178 -19.40 38.98 -30.92
CA LEU A 178 -18.17 39.17 -31.68
C LEU A 178 -18.10 38.34 -32.96
N THR A 179 -19.10 37.51 -33.30
CA THR A 179 -19.08 36.63 -34.48
C THR A 179 -18.70 37.36 -35.77
N HIS A 180 -19.44 38.41 -36.15
CA HIS A 180 -19.14 39.17 -37.37
C HIS A 180 -17.81 39.93 -37.31
N LYS A 181 -17.35 40.30 -36.11
CA LYS A 181 -16.03 40.90 -35.93
C LYS A 181 -14.94 39.86 -36.19
N ALA A 182 -15.09 38.66 -35.64
CA ALA A 182 -14.19 37.52 -35.83
C ALA A 182 -14.07 37.10 -37.29
N GLU A 183 -15.19 37.11 -38.02
CA GLU A 183 -15.21 36.83 -39.47
C GLU A 183 -14.42 37.88 -40.24
N ARG A 184 -14.68 39.18 -40.00
CA ARG A 184 -14.00 40.27 -40.71
C ARG A 184 -12.51 40.35 -40.39
N GLU A 185 -12.12 40.07 -39.15
CA GLU A 185 -10.75 40.16 -38.67
C GLU A 185 -9.97 38.83 -38.84
N GLY A 186 -10.61 37.79 -39.39
CA GLY A 186 -9.94 36.54 -39.76
C GLY A 186 -9.62 35.60 -38.59
N TRP A 187 -10.32 35.70 -37.46
CA TRP A 187 -10.13 34.83 -36.30
C TRP A 187 -11.35 33.97 -35.93
N TYR A 188 -12.37 33.90 -36.79
CA TYR A 188 -13.50 32.97 -36.64
C TYR A 188 -13.05 31.50 -36.86
N SER A 189 -12.50 30.89 -35.80
CA SER A 189 -11.99 29.51 -35.77
C SER A 189 -11.83 29.05 -34.32
N HIS A 190 -11.68 27.75 -34.06
CA HIS A 190 -11.34 27.23 -32.72
C HIS A 190 -10.10 27.89 -32.13
N LYS A 191 -9.03 27.98 -32.95
CA LYS A 191 -7.78 28.62 -32.55
C LYS A 191 -8.03 30.06 -32.10
N GLY A 192 -8.71 30.85 -32.93
CA GLY A 192 -9.02 32.24 -32.61
C GLY A 192 -9.93 32.38 -31.39
N PHE A 193 -10.88 31.45 -31.19
CA PHE A 193 -11.73 31.45 -30.00
C PHE A 193 -10.92 31.30 -28.72
N PHE A 194 -10.09 30.24 -28.65
CA PHE A 194 -9.28 29.94 -27.46
C PHE A 194 -8.19 31.00 -27.24
N GLU A 195 -7.52 31.49 -28.28
CA GLU A 195 -6.51 32.54 -28.17
C GLU A 195 -7.09 33.82 -27.56
N ASN A 196 -8.24 34.28 -28.07
CA ASN A 196 -8.87 35.49 -27.54
C ASN A 196 -9.40 35.28 -26.12
N LYS A 197 -9.93 34.09 -25.81
CA LYS A 197 -10.39 33.74 -24.45
C LYS A 197 -9.25 33.70 -23.43
N LEU A 198 -8.09 33.20 -23.82
CA LEU A 198 -6.92 33.09 -22.95
C LEU A 198 -6.21 34.44 -22.76
N LYS A 199 -6.23 35.31 -23.78
CA LYS A 199 -5.72 36.69 -23.70
C LYS A 199 -6.61 37.58 -22.84
N ASP A 200 -7.92 37.48 -23.01
CA ASP A 200 -8.91 38.21 -22.23
C ASP A 200 -10.07 37.26 -21.86
N PRO A 201 -10.05 36.71 -20.63
CA PRO A 201 -11.10 35.82 -20.14
C PRO A 201 -12.51 36.42 -20.16
N SER A 202 -12.63 37.74 -20.22
CA SER A 202 -13.90 38.49 -20.24
C SER A 202 -14.37 38.88 -21.64
N ILE A 203 -13.59 38.60 -22.69
CA ILE A 203 -13.82 39.13 -24.05
C ILE A 203 -15.25 38.89 -24.58
N TYR A 204 -15.85 37.73 -24.31
CA TYR A 204 -17.20 37.38 -24.79
C TYR A 204 -18.35 37.95 -23.95
N ASP A 205 -18.03 38.73 -22.91
CA ASP A 205 -18.98 39.62 -22.22
C ASP A 205 -18.98 41.03 -22.79
N GLN A 206 -18.07 41.36 -23.71
CA GLN A 206 -18.00 42.69 -24.31
C GLN A 206 -19.34 43.08 -24.96
N GLY A 207 -19.89 44.23 -24.56
CA GLY A 207 -21.16 44.75 -25.05
C GLY A 207 -22.41 44.11 -24.44
N LYS A 208 -22.27 43.09 -23.57
CA LYS A 208 -23.41 42.50 -22.84
C LYS A 208 -23.66 43.25 -21.53
N VAL A 209 -24.92 43.48 -21.19
CA VAL A 209 -25.32 43.97 -19.86
C VAL A 209 -25.62 42.75 -18.98
N LYS A 210 -24.75 42.50 -18.01
CA LYS A 210 -24.87 41.35 -17.09
C LYS A 210 -24.73 41.80 -15.63
N PRO A 211 -25.52 41.24 -14.70
CA PRO A 211 -25.28 41.37 -13.27
C PRO A 211 -23.84 40.94 -12.89
N PRO A 212 -23.22 41.52 -11.85
CA PRO A 212 -21.83 41.21 -11.48
C PRO A 212 -21.52 39.71 -11.31
N LEU A 213 -22.48 38.93 -10.79
CA LEU A 213 -22.31 37.49 -10.53
C LEU A 213 -22.49 36.60 -11.78
N GLU A 214 -23.01 37.15 -12.89
CA GLU A 214 -23.23 36.41 -14.15
C GLU A 214 -22.15 36.66 -15.21
N LYS A 215 -21.17 37.52 -14.89
CA LYS A 215 -20.02 37.74 -15.74
C LYS A 215 -19.15 36.49 -15.83
N LEU A 216 -18.35 36.38 -16.90
CA LEU A 216 -17.37 35.32 -17.07
C LEU A 216 -16.38 35.31 -15.90
N ARG A 217 -16.11 34.11 -15.38
CA ARG A 217 -15.41 33.89 -14.09
C ARG A 217 -13.99 33.34 -14.24
N MET A 218 -13.55 33.06 -15.45
CA MET A 218 -12.20 32.55 -15.70
C MET A 218 -11.19 33.64 -15.27
N PRO A 219 -10.24 33.34 -14.35
CA PRO A 219 -9.23 34.30 -13.95
C PRO A 219 -8.34 34.71 -15.12
N ASN A 220 -7.81 35.93 -15.08
CA ASN A 220 -6.70 36.30 -15.93
C ASN A 220 -5.40 35.83 -15.27
N PHE A 221 -4.67 34.97 -15.97
CA PHE A 221 -3.40 34.40 -15.50
C PHE A 221 -2.19 35.14 -16.07
N ASP A 222 -2.40 36.22 -16.83
CA ASP A 222 -1.35 37.04 -17.45
C ASP A 222 -0.36 36.22 -18.29
N LEU A 223 -0.91 35.26 -19.04
CA LEU A 223 -0.15 34.31 -19.86
C LEU A 223 0.62 35.02 -20.98
N GLN A 224 1.86 34.58 -21.18
CA GLN A 224 2.68 35.01 -22.31
C GLN A 224 2.20 34.36 -23.61
N THR A 225 2.59 34.94 -24.75
CA THR A 225 2.12 34.47 -26.07
C THR A 225 2.49 33.00 -26.32
N GLU A 226 3.69 32.59 -25.89
CA GLU A 226 4.18 31.21 -26.01
C GLU A 226 3.36 30.23 -25.16
N GLU A 227 2.94 30.65 -23.96
CA GLU A 227 2.10 29.85 -23.06
C GLU A 227 0.68 29.71 -23.63
N ILE A 228 0.12 30.80 -24.17
CA ILE A 228 -1.17 30.78 -24.87
C ILE A 228 -1.12 29.83 -26.05
N ASN A 229 -0.09 29.91 -26.90
CA ASN A 229 0.06 29.01 -28.04
C ASN A 229 0.14 27.53 -27.61
N SER A 230 0.85 27.25 -26.52
CA SER A 230 0.97 25.89 -25.96
C SER A 230 -0.37 25.36 -25.46
N LEU A 231 -1.11 26.18 -24.71
CA LEU A 231 -2.44 25.83 -24.20
C LEU A 231 -3.47 25.66 -25.32
N VAL A 232 -3.48 26.55 -26.31
CA VAL A 232 -4.35 26.44 -27.48
C VAL A 232 -4.04 25.17 -28.25
N THR A 233 -2.76 24.82 -28.44
CA THR A 233 -2.35 23.57 -29.09
C THR A 233 -2.87 22.35 -28.33
N PHE A 234 -2.76 22.35 -27.00
CA PHE A 234 -3.31 21.29 -26.15
C PHE A 234 -4.83 21.18 -26.30
N LEU A 235 -5.56 22.29 -26.20
CA LEU A 235 -7.03 22.34 -26.29
C LEU A 235 -7.55 21.91 -27.68
N LEU A 236 -6.85 22.31 -28.75
CA LEU A 236 -7.14 21.84 -30.10
C LEU A 236 -6.88 20.34 -30.28
N GLY A 237 -5.96 19.77 -29.49
CA GLY A 237 -5.68 18.33 -29.45
C GLY A 237 -6.59 17.55 -28.50
N SER A 238 -7.38 18.22 -27.65
CA SER A 238 -8.41 17.61 -26.80
C SER A 238 -9.65 17.27 -27.63
N VAL A 239 -9.49 16.28 -28.50
CA VAL A 239 -10.52 15.79 -29.43
C VAL A 239 -10.99 14.40 -29.06
N ASP A 240 -12.20 14.04 -29.48
CA ASP A 240 -12.62 12.65 -29.56
C ASP A 240 -11.58 11.86 -30.36
N SER A 241 -11.05 10.79 -29.76
CA SER A 241 -10.13 9.91 -30.48
C SER A 241 -10.90 9.22 -31.60
N GLY A 242 -10.78 9.73 -32.82
CA GLY A 242 -11.31 9.08 -34.03
C GLY A 242 -10.61 7.76 -34.37
N LEU A 243 -9.62 7.33 -33.57
CA LEU A 243 -8.95 6.05 -33.73
C LEU A 243 -9.86 4.92 -33.21
N PRO A 244 -10.19 3.93 -34.05
CA PRO A 244 -10.95 2.77 -33.59
C PRO A 244 -10.23 2.04 -32.45
N ASP A 245 -11.01 1.46 -31.53
CA ASP A 245 -10.55 0.70 -30.34
C ASP A 245 -9.34 -0.23 -30.58
N ARG A 246 -9.22 -0.80 -31.79
CA ARG A 246 -8.12 -1.68 -32.20
C ARG A 246 -6.72 -1.05 -32.18
N TYR A 247 -6.61 0.28 -32.18
CA TYR A 247 -5.33 0.98 -32.10
C TYR A 247 -4.88 1.25 -30.67
N PHE A 248 -5.74 1.01 -29.68
CA PHE A 248 -5.35 1.06 -28.28
C PHE A 248 -4.74 -0.28 -27.87
N PHE A 249 -3.51 -0.27 -27.37
CA PHE A 249 -2.92 -1.45 -26.76
C PHE A 249 -3.72 -1.82 -25.50
N ARG A 250 -4.51 -2.89 -25.60
CA ARG A 250 -5.17 -3.52 -24.46
C ARG A 250 -4.32 -4.72 -24.06
N PRO A 251 -3.66 -4.69 -22.89
CA PRO A 251 -2.90 -5.85 -22.45
C PRO A 251 -3.83 -7.06 -22.32
N GLY A 252 -3.29 -8.25 -22.57
CA GLY A 252 -3.96 -9.50 -22.17
C GLY A 252 -4.10 -9.58 -20.65
N GLN A 253 -4.82 -10.60 -20.17
CA GLN A 253 -5.18 -10.73 -18.76
C GLN A 253 -4.02 -10.48 -17.78
N GLN A 254 -2.88 -11.17 -17.95
CA GLN A 254 -1.70 -10.96 -17.10
C GLN A 254 -1.21 -9.50 -17.08
N GLY A 255 -1.23 -8.82 -18.23
CA GLY A 255 -0.82 -7.42 -18.28
C GLY A 255 -1.83 -6.49 -17.60
N GLN A 256 -3.12 -6.82 -17.62
CA GLN A 256 -4.15 -6.10 -16.86
C GLN A 256 -3.96 -6.31 -15.35
N ASP A 257 -3.70 -7.55 -14.91
CA ASP A 257 -3.44 -7.85 -13.49
C ASP A 257 -2.18 -7.14 -12.99
N ILE A 258 -1.14 -7.06 -13.82
CA ILE A 258 0.05 -6.25 -13.52
C ILE A 258 -0.30 -4.77 -13.37
N GLN A 259 -1.08 -4.20 -14.29
CA GLN A 259 -1.48 -2.78 -14.23
C GLN A 259 -2.36 -2.47 -13.02
N GLU A 260 -3.36 -3.30 -12.73
CA GLU A 260 -4.26 -3.11 -11.59
C GLU A 260 -3.54 -3.28 -10.26
N GLY A 261 -2.63 -4.26 -10.15
CA GLY A 261 -1.81 -4.43 -8.95
C GLY A 261 -0.86 -3.25 -8.69
N TRP A 262 -0.28 -2.67 -9.75
CA TRP A 262 0.57 -1.48 -9.60
C TRP A 262 -0.18 -0.30 -8.96
N LYS A 263 -1.47 -0.12 -9.26
CA LYS A 263 -2.29 0.91 -8.61
C LYS A 263 -2.33 0.72 -7.10
N VAL A 264 -2.52 -0.53 -6.63
CA VAL A 264 -2.56 -0.85 -5.19
C VAL A 264 -1.16 -0.70 -4.55
N VAL A 265 -0.12 -1.22 -5.20
CA VAL A 265 1.27 -1.11 -4.73
C VAL A 265 1.71 0.34 -4.55
N LEU A 266 1.32 1.22 -5.49
CA LEU A 266 1.61 2.66 -5.42
C LEU A 266 0.74 3.35 -4.37
N LYS A 267 -0.56 3.06 -4.33
CA LYS A 267 -1.51 3.64 -3.36
C LYS A 267 -1.03 3.46 -1.92
N TYR A 268 -0.49 2.29 -1.58
CA TYR A 268 -0.08 1.96 -0.22
C TYR A 268 1.43 2.00 0.02
N ASN A 269 2.20 2.55 -0.93
CA ASN A 269 3.65 2.70 -0.84
C ASN A 269 4.40 1.41 -0.45
N CYS A 270 4.00 0.25 -1.00
CA CYS A 270 4.64 -1.02 -0.62
C CYS A 270 6.15 -0.99 -0.93
N MET A 271 6.55 -0.23 -1.96
CA MET A 271 7.93 -0.01 -2.38
C MET A 271 8.78 0.80 -1.40
N GLY A 272 8.17 1.53 -0.45
CA GLY A 272 8.89 2.20 0.63
C GLY A 272 9.55 1.21 1.59
N CYS A 273 8.98 0.01 1.71
CA CYS A 273 9.49 -1.06 2.56
C CYS A 273 10.10 -2.22 1.75
N HIS A 274 9.42 -2.65 0.71
CA HIS A 274 9.73 -3.85 -0.07
C HIS A 274 10.41 -3.54 -1.40
N VAL A 275 11.30 -4.44 -1.81
CA VAL A 275 11.81 -4.49 -3.19
C VAL A 275 10.84 -5.33 -4.03
N VAL A 276 10.14 -4.69 -4.96
CA VAL A 276 9.12 -5.32 -5.84
C VAL A 276 9.66 -5.49 -7.26
N ARG A 277 10.63 -4.67 -7.68
CA ARG A 277 11.31 -4.77 -8.98
C ARG A 277 12.79 -5.05 -8.82
N ILE A 278 13.39 -5.68 -9.82
CA ILE A 278 14.84 -5.89 -9.90
C ILE A 278 15.54 -4.52 -9.95
N GLY A 279 16.58 -4.34 -9.14
CA GLY A 279 17.36 -3.10 -9.07
C GLY A 279 16.72 -1.98 -8.24
N GLN A 280 15.51 -2.16 -7.72
CA GLN A 280 14.85 -1.19 -6.85
C GLN A 280 15.48 -1.21 -5.44
N ARG A 281 15.68 -0.04 -4.85
CA ARG A 281 15.96 0.12 -3.41
C ARG A 281 14.71 0.66 -2.70
N SER A 282 14.47 0.22 -1.46
CA SER A 282 13.39 0.76 -0.64
C SER A 282 13.92 1.82 0.32
N VAL A 283 13.06 2.75 0.74
CA VAL A 283 13.41 3.80 1.72
C VAL A 283 13.97 3.18 3.00
N LEU A 284 13.38 2.06 3.46
CA LEU A 284 13.87 1.35 4.64
C LEU A 284 15.32 0.90 4.51
N MET A 285 15.74 0.46 3.32
CA MET A 285 17.12 0.02 3.09
C MET A 285 18.09 1.17 3.34
N ASP A 286 17.76 2.39 2.94
CA ASP A 286 18.67 3.54 3.03
C ASP A 286 18.70 4.21 4.41
N LEU A 287 17.83 3.79 5.34
CA LEU A 287 17.87 4.30 6.71
C LEU A 287 19.16 3.85 7.42
N PRO A 288 19.84 4.75 8.16
CA PRO A 288 21.11 4.44 8.83
C PRO A 288 21.06 3.18 9.72
N ARG A 289 19.92 2.93 10.38
CA ARG A 289 19.73 1.74 11.22
C ARG A 289 19.96 0.44 10.43
N TYR A 290 19.42 0.33 9.22
CA TYR A 290 19.48 -0.89 8.40
C TYR A 290 20.77 -1.04 7.59
N GLN A 291 21.69 -0.07 7.69
CA GLN A 291 23.04 -0.17 7.13
C GLN A 291 23.99 -0.94 8.06
N SER A 292 23.64 -1.07 9.35
CA SER A 292 24.45 -1.83 10.30
C SER A 292 24.30 -3.35 10.09
N PRO A 293 25.37 -4.15 10.28
CA PRO A 293 25.31 -5.61 10.07
C PRO A 293 24.18 -6.29 10.85
N ASP A 294 23.98 -5.89 12.11
CA ASP A 294 22.98 -6.50 13.01
C ASP A 294 21.53 -6.22 12.58
N TRP A 295 21.31 -5.16 11.81
CA TRP A 295 19.96 -4.75 11.37
C TRP A 295 19.70 -5.03 9.89
N LYS A 296 20.72 -5.36 9.09
CA LYS A 296 20.53 -5.66 7.68
C LYS A 296 19.56 -6.81 7.45
N GLU A 297 19.59 -7.83 8.32
CA GLU A 297 18.66 -8.97 8.29
C GLU A 297 17.26 -8.65 8.83
N GLN A 298 17.08 -7.47 9.44
CA GLN A 298 15.80 -7.00 9.96
C GLN A 298 14.92 -6.34 8.87
N LEU A 299 15.40 -6.29 7.63
CA LEU A 299 14.67 -5.75 6.50
C LEU A 299 13.46 -6.64 6.11
N PRO A 300 12.35 -6.04 5.63
CA PRO A 300 11.24 -6.79 5.05
C PRO A 300 11.68 -7.68 3.88
N PRO A 301 10.94 -8.76 3.58
CA PRO A 301 11.27 -9.63 2.45
C PRO A 301 11.22 -8.88 1.12
N GLN A 302 12.11 -9.27 0.19
CA GLN A 302 11.94 -8.93 -1.21
C GLN A 302 10.72 -9.68 -1.78
N LEU A 303 9.97 -8.98 -2.64
CA LEU A 303 8.74 -9.47 -3.26
C LEU A 303 8.93 -9.78 -4.75
N VAL A 304 10.15 -9.63 -5.28
CA VAL A 304 10.53 -10.15 -6.60
C VAL A 304 10.32 -11.67 -6.61
N GLY A 305 9.52 -12.16 -7.55
CA GLY A 305 9.16 -13.58 -7.66
C GLY A 305 8.19 -14.08 -6.60
N GLU A 306 7.46 -13.20 -5.90
CA GLU A 306 6.56 -13.62 -4.80
C GLU A 306 5.48 -14.59 -5.26
N GLY A 307 4.89 -14.39 -6.45
CA GLY A 307 3.87 -15.31 -6.96
C GLY A 307 4.39 -16.70 -7.23
N ALA A 308 5.68 -16.86 -7.56
CA ALA A 308 6.30 -18.18 -7.66
C ALA A 308 6.63 -18.79 -6.28
N ARG A 309 6.76 -17.96 -5.24
CA ARG A 309 7.19 -18.38 -3.90
C ARG A 309 6.06 -18.96 -3.07
N VAL A 310 4.96 -18.23 -2.97
CA VAL A 310 3.91 -18.51 -2.00
C VAL A 310 2.63 -19.00 -2.65
N ASP A 311 1.86 -19.78 -1.89
CA ASP A 311 0.49 -20.13 -2.24
C ASP A 311 -0.40 -18.86 -2.27
N PRO A 312 -1.24 -18.66 -3.30
CA PRO A 312 -2.06 -17.46 -3.44
C PRO A 312 -3.12 -17.31 -2.35
N LEU A 313 -3.70 -18.41 -1.84
CA LEU A 313 -4.66 -18.36 -0.74
C LEU A 313 -3.96 -17.98 0.56
N TRP A 314 -2.74 -18.50 0.77
CA TRP A 314 -1.93 -18.06 1.90
C TRP A 314 -1.58 -16.57 1.81
N LEU A 315 -1.20 -16.08 0.62
CA LEU A 315 -0.86 -14.68 0.42
C LEU A 315 -2.06 -13.78 0.70
N ALA A 316 -3.25 -14.15 0.21
CA ALA A 316 -4.49 -13.45 0.51
C ALA A 316 -4.72 -13.34 2.02
N LYS A 317 -4.68 -14.47 2.73
CA LYS A 317 -4.85 -14.52 4.19
C LYS A 317 -3.80 -13.68 4.94
N PHE A 318 -2.55 -13.68 4.47
CA PHE A 318 -1.49 -12.89 5.09
C PHE A 318 -1.66 -11.39 4.86
N LEU A 319 -2.12 -10.97 3.68
CA LEU A 319 -2.40 -9.56 3.39
C LEU A 319 -3.59 -9.03 4.22
N GLU A 320 -4.57 -9.88 4.51
CA GLU A 320 -5.70 -9.56 5.38
C GLU A 320 -5.30 -9.50 6.87
N ASN A 321 -4.49 -10.46 7.34
CA ASN A 321 -4.04 -10.54 8.73
C ASN A 321 -2.52 -10.87 8.81
N PRO A 322 -1.62 -9.87 8.71
CA PRO A 322 -0.17 -10.10 8.78
C PRO A 322 0.33 -10.75 10.09
N PRO A 323 -0.27 -10.48 11.27
CA PRO A 323 0.04 -11.22 12.51
C PRO A 323 -0.27 -12.72 12.48
N LEU A 324 -1.15 -13.16 11.56
CA LEU A 324 -1.71 -14.52 11.51
C LEU A 324 -2.26 -14.97 12.87
N SER A 325 -2.93 -14.05 13.56
CA SER A 325 -3.57 -14.26 14.86
C SER A 325 -4.65 -13.22 15.06
N ASP A 326 -5.78 -13.63 15.63
CA ASP A 326 -6.90 -12.74 15.93
C ASP A 326 -6.77 -12.12 17.33
N THR A 327 -5.91 -12.68 18.18
CA THR A 327 -5.73 -12.25 19.58
C THR A 327 -4.40 -11.58 19.85
N ASN A 328 -3.36 -11.90 19.09
CA ASN A 328 -2.03 -11.30 19.21
C ASN A 328 -1.70 -10.55 17.93
N THR A 329 -2.05 -9.27 17.90
CA THR A 329 -2.04 -8.43 16.70
C THR A 329 -0.77 -7.59 16.57
N ASP A 330 0.09 -7.51 17.58
CA ASP A 330 1.32 -6.69 17.60
C ASP A 330 2.60 -7.50 17.30
N ARG A 331 2.46 -8.72 16.75
CA ARG A 331 3.59 -9.59 16.38
C ARG A 331 3.81 -9.73 14.88
N ASN A 332 4.91 -10.40 14.51
CA ASN A 332 5.14 -10.86 13.14
C ASN A 332 4.76 -12.34 13.02
N GLY A 333 3.76 -12.66 12.19
CA GLY A 333 3.23 -14.02 12.09
C GLY A 333 4.25 -15.06 11.61
N ILE A 334 4.92 -14.80 10.48
CA ILE A 334 5.88 -15.75 9.88
C ILE A 334 7.30 -15.59 10.42
N ARG A 335 7.69 -14.35 10.77
CA ARG A 335 9.06 -13.99 11.12
C ARG A 335 9.09 -13.27 12.46
N PRO A 336 8.80 -13.97 13.57
CA PRO A 336 8.69 -13.35 14.90
C PRO A 336 10.01 -12.71 15.38
N TYR A 337 11.14 -13.13 14.83
CA TYR A 337 12.46 -12.55 15.10
C TYR A 337 12.67 -11.16 14.48
N LEU A 338 11.84 -10.75 13.52
CA LEU A 338 11.92 -9.40 12.94
C LEU A 338 11.36 -8.35 13.90
N LYS A 339 12.07 -7.23 14.04
CA LYS A 339 11.60 -6.04 14.75
C LYS A 339 10.74 -5.14 13.86
N ALA A 340 10.99 -5.14 12.54
CA ALA A 340 10.12 -4.46 11.59
C ALA A 340 8.78 -5.20 11.45
N ARG A 341 7.67 -4.51 11.61
CA ARG A 341 6.31 -5.06 11.47
C ARG A 341 5.73 -4.69 10.12
N MET A 342 5.13 -5.64 9.42
CA MET A 342 4.25 -5.32 8.28
C MET A 342 2.96 -4.68 8.82
N PRO A 343 2.60 -3.45 8.41
CA PRO A 343 1.37 -2.80 8.86
C PRO A 343 0.10 -3.47 8.34
N THR A 344 -1.04 -3.18 8.98
CA THR A 344 -2.36 -3.53 8.46
C THR A 344 -2.89 -2.39 7.61
N PHE A 345 -3.08 -2.66 6.31
CA PHE A 345 -3.57 -1.67 5.33
C PHE A 345 -5.08 -1.72 5.12
N TYR A 346 -5.77 -2.69 5.73
CA TYR A 346 -7.21 -2.88 5.62
C TYR A 346 -7.68 -2.94 4.16
N PHE A 347 -6.98 -3.75 3.37
CA PHE A 347 -7.30 -3.96 1.97
C PHE A 347 -8.74 -4.45 1.84
N SER A 348 -9.47 -3.91 0.86
CA SER A 348 -10.70 -4.54 0.41
C SER A 348 -10.38 -5.91 -0.21
N GLN A 349 -11.36 -6.83 -0.22
CA GLN A 349 -11.19 -8.14 -0.88
C GLN A 349 -10.76 -7.99 -2.36
N GLY A 350 -11.24 -6.94 -3.04
CA GLY A 350 -10.82 -6.62 -4.40
C GLY A 350 -9.35 -6.21 -4.51
N GLU A 351 -8.84 -5.44 -3.55
CA GLU A 351 -7.41 -5.08 -3.50
C GLU A 351 -6.53 -6.28 -3.17
N VAL A 352 -6.96 -7.15 -2.25
CA VAL A 352 -6.27 -8.41 -1.94
C VAL A 352 -6.15 -9.26 -3.20
N LEU A 353 -7.26 -9.46 -3.92
CA LEU A 353 -7.26 -10.23 -5.17
C LEU A 353 -6.34 -9.61 -6.23
N LYS A 354 -6.37 -8.28 -6.41
CA LYS A 354 -5.48 -7.57 -7.33
C LYS A 354 -4.01 -7.80 -6.99
N LEU A 355 -3.64 -7.76 -5.71
CA LEU A 355 -2.26 -7.99 -5.26
C LEU A 355 -1.83 -9.45 -5.49
N VAL A 356 -2.70 -10.41 -5.22
CA VAL A 356 -2.40 -11.84 -5.46
C VAL A 356 -2.13 -12.09 -6.95
N ARG A 357 -3.08 -11.71 -7.82
CA ARG A 357 -2.93 -11.86 -9.28
C ARG A 357 -1.74 -11.09 -9.83
N PHE A 358 -1.46 -9.91 -9.29
CA PHE A 358 -0.29 -9.13 -9.65
C PHE A 358 1.02 -9.89 -9.43
N PHE A 359 1.20 -10.50 -8.25
CA PHE A 359 2.42 -11.26 -7.98
C PHE A 359 2.51 -12.55 -8.79
N GLU A 360 1.37 -13.21 -9.03
CA GLU A 360 1.27 -14.38 -9.91
C GLU A 360 1.65 -14.04 -11.35
N ALA A 361 1.06 -12.97 -11.91
CA ALA A 361 1.34 -12.48 -13.26
C ALA A 361 2.80 -12.03 -13.43
N LEU A 362 3.37 -11.29 -12.46
CA LEU A 362 4.79 -10.92 -12.46
C LEU A 362 5.73 -12.14 -12.44
N SER A 363 5.26 -13.26 -11.91
CA SER A 363 6.02 -14.50 -11.82
C SER A 363 5.62 -15.51 -12.91
N SER A 364 4.82 -15.08 -13.89
CA SER A 364 4.28 -15.91 -14.98
C SER A 364 3.65 -17.22 -14.49
N GLN A 365 2.93 -17.16 -13.38
CA GLN A 365 2.23 -18.31 -12.81
C GLN A 365 0.93 -18.58 -13.57
N ALA A 366 0.52 -19.84 -13.60
CA ALA A 366 -0.76 -20.24 -14.16
C ALA A 366 -1.91 -19.90 -13.20
N GLU A 367 -3.04 -19.44 -13.75
CA GLU A 367 -4.28 -19.20 -13.02
C GLU A 367 -5.40 -20.14 -13.54
N PRO A 368 -6.18 -20.80 -12.66
CA PRO A 368 -6.00 -20.84 -11.20
C PRO A 368 -4.78 -21.69 -10.80
N TYR A 369 -4.12 -21.31 -9.71
CA TYR A 369 -3.08 -22.16 -9.12
C TYR A 369 -3.71 -23.44 -8.54
N ILE A 370 -3.18 -24.58 -8.95
CA ILE A 370 -3.54 -25.89 -8.42
C ILE A 370 -2.35 -26.42 -7.61
N GLN A 371 -2.57 -26.66 -6.32
CA GLN A 371 -1.52 -27.25 -5.48
C GLN A 371 -1.10 -28.62 -6.03
N PRO A 372 0.21 -28.84 -6.26
CA PRO A 372 0.68 -30.13 -6.73
C PRO A 372 0.51 -31.19 -5.64
N LYS A 373 -0.03 -32.35 -6.01
CA LYS A 373 -0.14 -33.49 -5.10
C LYS A 373 1.22 -34.17 -4.98
N LEU A 374 1.83 -34.06 -3.80
CA LEU A 374 3.11 -34.72 -3.51
C LEU A 374 2.92 -36.22 -3.25
N GLU A 375 3.87 -37.03 -3.71
CA GLU A 375 3.94 -38.45 -3.40
C GLU A 375 4.16 -38.66 -1.89
N PRO A 376 3.31 -39.45 -1.20
CA PRO A 376 3.51 -39.80 0.21
C PRO A 376 4.88 -40.43 0.45
N LEU A 377 5.52 -40.09 1.56
CA LEU A 377 6.79 -40.75 1.93
C LEU A 377 6.55 -42.19 2.39
N THR A 378 7.40 -43.10 1.95
CA THR A 378 7.48 -44.43 2.58
C THR A 378 8.13 -44.33 3.97
N PRO A 379 7.93 -45.31 4.88
CA PRO A 379 8.60 -45.31 6.19
C PRO A 379 10.14 -45.24 6.09
N GLN A 380 10.70 -45.89 5.06
CA GLN A 380 12.14 -45.81 4.78
C GLN A 380 12.54 -44.41 4.33
N GLU A 381 11.82 -43.81 3.37
CA GLU A 381 12.07 -42.45 2.91
C GLU A 381 11.97 -41.43 4.05
N GLN A 382 10.97 -41.56 4.93
CA GLN A 382 10.82 -40.69 6.09
C GLN A 382 12.02 -40.78 7.03
N THR A 383 12.54 -41.98 7.26
CA THR A 383 13.73 -42.21 8.10
C THR A 383 14.98 -41.59 7.46
N LEU A 384 15.19 -41.80 6.15
CA LEU A 384 16.31 -41.25 5.40
C LEU A 384 16.26 -39.71 5.36
N ALA A 385 15.09 -39.14 5.09
CA ALA A 385 14.89 -37.70 5.06
C ALA A 385 15.15 -37.06 6.42
N ARG A 386 14.67 -37.69 7.51
CA ARG A 386 14.97 -37.25 8.88
C ARG A 386 16.47 -37.19 9.14
N GLN A 387 17.21 -38.24 8.76
CA GLN A 387 18.67 -38.29 8.94
C GLN A 387 19.40 -37.19 8.16
N LEU A 388 18.94 -36.83 6.96
CA LEU A 388 19.48 -35.69 6.23
C LEU A 388 19.15 -34.36 6.93
N PHE A 389 17.88 -34.20 7.34
CA PHE A 389 17.38 -32.98 7.96
C PHE A 389 18.08 -32.66 9.29
N THR A 390 18.51 -33.68 10.03
CA THR A 390 19.24 -33.55 11.30
C THR A 390 20.75 -33.76 11.16
N SER A 391 21.27 -33.91 9.94
CA SER A 391 22.69 -34.12 9.71
C SER A 391 23.50 -32.91 10.17
N SER A 392 24.71 -33.15 10.69
CA SER A 392 25.67 -32.07 10.97
C SER A 392 26.07 -31.29 9.72
N GLY A 393 25.94 -31.90 8.53
CA GLY A 393 26.16 -31.24 7.24
C GLY A 393 25.01 -30.33 6.78
N ALA A 394 23.84 -30.41 7.43
CA ALA A 394 22.72 -29.51 7.21
C ALA A 394 21.98 -29.27 8.54
N PRO A 395 22.50 -28.39 9.41
CA PRO A 395 21.89 -28.10 10.69
C PRO A 395 20.67 -27.18 10.51
N CYS A 396 19.61 -27.67 9.87
CA CYS A 396 18.38 -26.91 9.56
C CYS A 396 17.80 -26.24 10.82
N LEU A 397 17.77 -27.00 11.91
CA LEU A 397 17.27 -26.57 13.21
C LEU A 397 18.25 -25.68 13.99
N ALA A 398 19.41 -25.31 13.45
CA ALA A 398 20.24 -24.30 14.09
C ALA A 398 19.68 -22.88 13.86
N CYS A 399 18.99 -22.67 12.73
CA CYS A 399 18.47 -21.36 12.32
C CYS A 399 16.94 -21.31 12.28
N HIS A 400 16.27 -22.41 11.91
CA HIS A 400 14.82 -22.43 11.74
C HIS A 400 14.08 -22.66 13.06
N ALA A 401 13.05 -21.84 13.27
CA ALA A 401 12.15 -21.99 14.41
C ALA A 401 11.48 -23.37 14.44
N THR A 402 11.23 -23.87 15.66
CA THR A 402 10.65 -25.18 15.92
C THR A 402 9.27 -25.09 16.57
N GLY A 403 8.90 -23.92 17.10
CA GLY A 403 7.74 -23.73 17.95
C GLY A 403 8.05 -23.93 19.43
N ASN A 404 9.29 -24.29 19.79
CA ASN A 404 9.77 -24.25 21.16
C ASN A 404 10.25 -22.82 21.49
N PRO A 405 9.62 -22.12 22.47
CA PRO A 405 9.99 -20.74 22.79
C PRO A 405 11.45 -20.52 23.14
N ALA A 406 12.10 -21.49 23.83
CA ALA A 406 13.51 -21.36 24.21
C ALA A 406 14.45 -21.48 22.99
N HIS A 407 14.08 -22.33 22.02
CA HIS A 407 14.81 -22.43 20.76
C HIS A 407 14.55 -21.20 19.87
N ASP A 408 13.30 -20.79 19.74
CA ASP A 408 12.85 -19.78 18.78
C ASP A 408 13.37 -18.37 19.12
N GLN A 409 13.83 -18.12 20.35
CA GLN A 409 14.51 -16.88 20.76
C GLN A 409 15.77 -16.55 19.93
N ARG A 410 16.44 -17.58 19.42
CA ARG A 410 17.67 -17.46 18.61
C ARG A 410 17.46 -17.85 17.15
N ALA A 411 16.23 -18.19 16.76
CA ALA A 411 15.92 -18.58 15.41
C ALA A 411 15.91 -17.34 14.48
N THR A 412 16.56 -17.47 13.33
CA THR A 412 16.64 -16.45 12.28
C THR A 412 15.86 -16.85 11.02
N ALA A 413 15.21 -18.03 11.03
CA ALA A 413 14.44 -18.54 9.91
C ALA A 413 13.05 -19.07 10.33
N PRO A 414 12.05 -19.03 9.43
CA PRO A 414 10.67 -19.42 9.75
C PRO A 414 10.50 -20.89 10.11
N ASN A 415 9.42 -21.20 10.85
CA ASN A 415 9.07 -22.56 11.25
C ASN A 415 8.63 -23.43 10.05
N PHE A 416 9.20 -24.63 9.95
CA PHE A 416 8.89 -25.62 8.91
C PHE A 416 7.41 -26.05 8.89
N LEU A 417 6.70 -26.01 10.03
CA LEU A 417 5.26 -26.32 10.11
C LEU A 417 4.39 -25.38 9.27
N LEU A 418 4.89 -24.19 8.95
CA LEU A 418 4.18 -23.22 8.13
C LEU A 418 4.44 -23.42 6.62
N MET A 419 5.42 -24.26 6.25
CA MET A 419 5.85 -24.35 4.85
C MET A 419 4.79 -24.96 3.94
N ARG A 420 4.14 -26.05 4.38
CA ARG A 420 3.13 -26.75 3.56
C ARG A 420 1.99 -25.83 3.11
N THR A 421 1.54 -24.94 3.99
CA THR A 421 0.42 -24.03 3.69
C THR A 421 0.87 -22.76 3.00
N ARG A 422 2.16 -22.38 3.10
CA ARG A 422 2.68 -21.11 2.63
C ARG A 422 3.42 -21.20 1.30
N LEU A 423 4.29 -22.18 1.11
CA LEU A 423 5.27 -22.20 0.03
C LEU A 423 4.86 -23.16 -1.09
N LYS A 424 5.28 -22.86 -2.32
CA LYS A 424 5.17 -23.79 -3.45
C LYS A 424 6.35 -24.79 -3.44
N PRO A 425 6.13 -26.11 -3.67
CA PRO A 425 7.21 -27.10 -3.64
C PRO A 425 8.35 -26.82 -4.63
N ASP A 426 8.03 -26.44 -5.87
CA ASP A 426 9.04 -26.17 -6.90
C ASP A 426 9.91 -24.96 -6.58
N TRP A 427 9.34 -23.96 -5.89
CA TRP A 427 10.12 -22.84 -5.38
C TRP A 427 11.01 -23.28 -4.22
N THR A 428 10.48 -24.08 -3.30
CA THR A 428 11.23 -24.59 -2.14
C THR A 428 12.44 -25.42 -2.58
N ARG A 429 12.25 -26.26 -3.61
CA ARG A 429 13.33 -27.03 -4.23
C ARG A 429 14.42 -26.11 -4.77
N ARG A 430 14.07 -25.09 -5.56
CA ARG A 430 15.03 -24.11 -6.10
C ARG A 430 15.77 -23.36 -5.00
N TRP A 431 15.03 -22.91 -3.98
CA TRP A 431 15.56 -22.21 -2.82
C TRP A 431 16.57 -23.07 -2.04
N MET A 432 16.29 -24.36 -1.89
CA MET A 432 17.18 -25.27 -1.16
C MET A 432 18.43 -25.68 -1.96
N LEU A 433 18.37 -25.63 -3.29
CA LEU A 433 19.52 -25.92 -4.15
C LEU A 433 20.51 -24.74 -4.20
N ASP A 434 20.01 -23.52 -4.38
CA ASP A 434 20.86 -22.32 -4.41
C ASP A 434 20.11 -21.06 -3.93
N PRO A 435 20.04 -20.84 -2.60
CA PRO A 435 19.34 -19.69 -2.03
C PRO A 435 20.03 -18.36 -2.41
N ALA A 436 21.35 -18.33 -2.55
CA ALA A 436 22.11 -17.11 -2.88
C ALA A 436 21.79 -16.59 -4.30
N LEU A 437 21.44 -17.47 -5.23
CA LEU A 437 21.00 -17.09 -6.58
C LEU A 437 19.63 -16.41 -6.58
N MET A 438 18.76 -16.80 -5.64
CA MET A 438 17.39 -16.25 -5.52
C MET A 438 17.32 -15.01 -4.65
N ALA A 439 18.12 -14.96 -3.57
CA ALA A 439 18.23 -13.81 -2.69
C ALA A 439 19.69 -13.60 -2.29
N PRO A 440 20.44 -12.77 -3.03
CA PRO A 440 21.84 -12.48 -2.73
C PRO A 440 22.02 -11.94 -1.31
N GLY A 441 22.96 -12.53 -0.56
CA GLY A 441 23.24 -12.16 0.83
C GLY A 441 22.29 -12.76 1.87
N THR A 442 21.47 -13.77 1.50
CA THR A 442 20.68 -14.54 2.46
C THR A 442 21.56 -15.36 3.40
N ALA A 443 21.12 -15.53 4.65
CA ALA A 443 21.77 -16.37 5.66
C ALA A 443 21.62 -17.87 5.40
N MET A 444 20.71 -18.30 4.52
CA MET A 444 20.56 -19.72 4.20
C MET A 444 21.75 -20.20 3.35
N PRO A 445 22.46 -21.27 3.74
CA PRO A 445 23.67 -21.70 3.05
C PRO A 445 23.37 -22.29 1.66
N SER A 446 24.19 -21.91 0.66
CA SER A 446 24.26 -22.62 -0.62
C SER A 446 25.15 -23.86 -0.51
N GLY A 447 25.01 -24.79 -1.47
CA GLY A 447 25.89 -25.96 -1.57
C GLY A 447 25.51 -27.13 -0.67
N LEU A 448 24.29 -27.16 -0.11
CA LEU A 448 23.72 -28.32 0.59
C LEU A 448 23.65 -29.57 -0.28
N PHE A 449 23.60 -29.40 -1.61
CA PHE A 449 23.57 -30.47 -2.59
C PHE A 449 24.61 -30.24 -3.68
N ARG A 450 25.18 -31.34 -4.18
CA ARG A 450 26.02 -31.39 -5.38
C ARG A 450 25.28 -32.14 -6.48
N LYS A 451 25.55 -31.80 -7.74
CA LYS A 451 25.01 -32.54 -8.88
C LYS A 451 25.79 -33.83 -9.11
N GLU A 452 25.07 -34.91 -9.33
CA GLU A 452 25.59 -36.21 -9.78
C GLU A 452 24.69 -36.72 -10.92
N GLY A 453 25.14 -36.51 -12.16
CA GLY A 453 24.30 -36.69 -13.34
C GLY A 453 23.08 -35.75 -13.31
N ALA A 454 21.88 -36.32 -13.40
CA ALA A 454 20.62 -35.58 -13.32
C ALA A 454 20.11 -35.35 -11.88
N ARG A 455 20.77 -35.96 -10.87
CA ARG A 455 20.31 -35.94 -9.47
C ARG A 455 21.08 -34.91 -8.65
N ASN A 456 20.42 -34.39 -7.62
CA ASN A 456 21.02 -33.57 -6.58
C ASN A 456 21.23 -34.45 -5.34
N ILE A 457 22.49 -34.63 -4.97
CA ILE A 457 22.93 -35.50 -3.88
C ILE A 457 23.40 -34.62 -2.73
N PHE A 458 23.02 -34.99 -1.52
CA PHE A 458 23.40 -34.26 -0.31
C PHE A 458 24.92 -34.14 -0.18
N ASN A 459 25.40 -32.91 0.03
CA ASN A 459 26.80 -32.55 -0.05
C ASN A 459 27.50 -32.59 1.31
N ALA A 460 27.31 -33.69 2.03
CA ALA A 460 28.04 -34.00 3.25
C ALA A 460 28.10 -35.52 3.44
N GLN A 461 28.55 -35.98 4.61
CA GLN A 461 28.58 -37.40 4.91
C GLN A 461 27.17 -37.99 4.84
N LEU A 462 26.96 -38.91 3.92
CA LEU A 462 25.69 -39.62 3.77
C LEU A 462 25.56 -40.69 4.85
N PRO A 463 24.39 -40.81 5.51
CA PRO A 463 24.07 -41.93 6.37
C PRO A 463 24.14 -43.27 5.61
N ALA A 464 24.48 -44.36 6.30
CA ALA A 464 24.63 -45.69 5.68
C ALA A 464 23.37 -46.16 4.92
N GLY A 465 22.18 -45.74 5.36
CA GLY A 465 20.91 -46.06 4.69
C GLY A 465 20.76 -45.52 3.26
N PHE A 466 21.61 -44.58 2.83
CA PHE A 466 21.58 -44.01 1.48
C PHE A 466 22.28 -44.87 0.42
N GLN A 467 22.99 -45.94 0.79
CA GLN A 467 23.70 -46.81 -0.16
C GLN A 467 22.77 -47.39 -1.25
N GLN A 468 21.49 -47.59 -0.93
CA GLN A 468 20.49 -48.14 -1.85
C GLN A 468 19.47 -47.11 -2.34
N TYR A 469 19.56 -45.85 -1.89
CA TYR A 469 18.61 -44.82 -2.29
C TYR A 469 19.05 -44.17 -3.61
N GLN A 470 18.25 -44.35 -4.66
CA GLN A 470 18.61 -43.92 -6.02
C GLN A 470 17.87 -42.66 -6.50
N ARG A 471 16.93 -42.11 -5.73
CA ARG A 471 16.19 -40.90 -6.12
C ARG A 471 16.95 -39.64 -5.71
N ASP A 472 16.49 -38.49 -6.18
CA ASP A 472 17.06 -37.18 -5.87
C ASP A 472 16.88 -36.84 -4.37
N HIS A 473 17.97 -36.41 -3.70
CA HIS A 473 17.95 -36.14 -2.27
C HIS A 473 17.27 -34.81 -1.94
N ALA A 474 17.32 -33.83 -2.85
CA ALA A 474 16.62 -32.56 -2.66
C ALA A 474 15.11 -32.78 -2.75
N ASP A 475 14.64 -33.60 -3.69
CA ASP A 475 13.23 -33.97 -3.79
C ASP A 475 12.73 -34.74 -2.57
N LEU A 476 13.55 -35.65 -2.04
CA LEU A 476 13.25 -36.35 -0.79
C LEU A 476 13.03 -35.36 0.37
N LEU A 477 13.94 -34.41 0.54
CA LEU A 477 13.86 -33.41 1.61
C LEU A 477 12.69 -32.44 1.42
N VAL A 478 12.38 -32.01 0.19
CA VAL A 478 11.19 -31.18 -0.08
C VAL A 478 9.93 -31.95 0.27
N ARG A 479 9.78 -33.20 -0.18
CA ARG A 479 8.62 -34.04 0.17
C ARG A 479 8.47 -34.20 1.67
N TYR A 480 9.57 -34.37 2.38
CA TYR A 480 9.60 -34.49 3.84
C TYR A 480 9.17 -33.23 4.56
N ILE A 481 9.70 -32.06 4.18
CA ILE A 481 9.32 -30.78 4.78
C ILE A 481 7.85 -30.44 4.50
N PHE A 482 7.32 -30.79 3.33
CA PHE A 482 5.91 -30.56 3.01
C PHE A 482 4.94 -31.55 3.67
N GLN A 483 5.43 -32.69 4.14
CA GLN A 483 4.67 -33.68 4.89
C GLN A 483 4.99 -33.65 6.40
N PHE A 484 5.70 -32.61 6.84
CA PHE A 484 6.15 -32.44 8.21
C PHE A 484 4.96 -32.21 9.15
N THR A 485 4.95 -32.90 10.29
CA THR A 485 3.88 -32.81 11.29
C THR A 485 4.39 -32.25 12.61
N PRO A 486 3.52 -31.69 13.48
CA PRO A 486 3.92 -31.26 14.82
C PRO A 486 4.61 -32.37 15.64
N GLU A 487 4.14 -33.61 15.51
CA GLU A 487 4.71 -34.78 16.21
C GLU A 487 6.13 -35.10 15.70
N GLU A 488 6.36 -34.98 14.39
CA GLU A 488 7.69 -35.15 13.80
C GLU A 488 8.64 -34.03 14.25
N MET A 489 8.17 -32.78 14.30
CA MET A 489 8.94 -31.66 14.84
C MET A 489 9.35 -31.90 16.29
N GLN A 490 8.42 -32.32 17.16
CA GLN A 490 8.71 -32.62 18.56
C GLN A 490 9.72 -33.77 18.71
N ARG A 491 9.58 -34.83 17.90
CA ARG A 491 10.51 -35.97 17.89
C ARG A 491 11.94 -35.53 17.59
N ILE A 492 12.10 -34.64 16.62
CA ILE A 492 13.41 -34.20 16.18
C ILE A 492 13.99 -33.16 17.12
N ALA A 493 13.18 -32.17 17.53
CA ALA A 493 13.61 -31.13 18.47
C ALA A 493 13.99 -31.71 19.85
N GLY A 494 13.27 -32.74 20.32
CA GLY A 494 13.58 -33.44 21.57
C GLY A 494 14.80 -34.36 21.49
N GLY A 495 15.13 -34.85 20.29
CA GLY A 495 16.33 -35.67 20.05
C GLY A 495 17.65 -34.89 19.99
N VAL A 496 17.59 -33.55 19.91
CA VAL A 496 18.78 -32.67 20.00
C VAL A 496 19.11 -32.41 21.48
N THR A 497 19.36 -33.47 22.23
CA THR A 497 20.02 -33.37 23.54
C THR A 497 21.53 -33.47 23.32
N THR A 498 22.19 -32.32 23.41
CA THR A 498 23.60 -32.12 23.75
C THR A 498 24.50 -33.37 23.71
N THR A 499 25.06 -33.67 22.54
CA THR A 499 26.40 -34.27 22.45
C THR A 499 27.43 -33.15 22.30
N ALA A 500 27.47 -32.26 23.30
CA ALA A 500 28.68 -31.49 23.55
C ALA A 500 29.67 -32.48 24.19
N SER A 501 30.51 -33.08 23.34
CA SER A 501 31.66 -33.85 23.80
C SER A 501 32.52 -32.93 24.66
N ILE A 502 32.67 -33.30 25.93
CA ILE A 502 33.77 -32.87 26.78
C ILE A 502 35.07 -33.12 26.00
N ARG A 503 35.84 -32.06 25.77
CA ARG A 503 37.30 -32.03 25.79
C ARG A 503 37.81 -30.61 25.86
#